data_AF-A0AAN8RG00-F1
#
_entry.id   AF-A0AAN8RG00-F1
#
_cell.length_a   1.000
_cell.length_b   1.000
_cell.length_c   1.000
_cell.angle_alpha   90.00
_cell.angle_beta   90.00
_cell.angle_gamma   90.00
#
_symmetry.space_group_name_H-M   'P 1'
#
loop_
_entity.id
_entity.type
_entity.pdbx_description
1 polymer ?
#
loop_
_entity_poly.entity_id
_entity_poly.type
_entity_poly.pdbx_seq_one_letter_code
_entity_poly.pdbx_strand_id
1 'polypeptide(L)'
;MTTSSRFERHLSQIEEAANDISSMHFSKPGIFTNSQVSRPPITSLIRDTSPYERVLFSSTSNEGFAEGPSARSAKPVLLGSLLDGNFVHQVQSTVRTAQLKGDIDVEMLLRGAEDLARIYPIPGLDGRIEQLRAKYQDLLSSVALHEELVAAQRTQLDLQRGTTKNDFIRKPKEPKPKKSHTSTKADIQAEETAIRQLEARKFEMESEIRELDRRLTGSISSKTY
;
A
#
# COMPACT_ATOMS: atom_id res chain seq x y z
N MET A 1 -69.39 50.22 -57.49
CA MET A 1 -69.38 50.82 -56.14
C MET A 1 -68.87 49.87 -55.04
N THR A 2 -68.28 48.71 -55.36
CA THR A 2 -67.82 47.71 -54.37
C THR A 2 -66.36 47.88 -53.93
N THR A 3 -65.57 48.66 -54.66
CA THR A 3 -64.14 48.91 -54.36
C THR A 3 -63.92 49.81 -53.15
N SER A 4 -64.77 50.83 -52.94
CA SER A 4 -64.72 51.69 -51.76
C SER A 4 -64.96 50.92 -50.47
N SER A 5 -65.92 50.00 -50.45
CA SER A 5 -66.23 49.18 -49.26
C SER A 5 -65.07 48.23 -48.89
N ARG A 6 -64.34 47.70 -49.87
CA ARG A 6 -63.16 46.87 -49.61
C ARG A 6 -62.00 47.70 -49.07
N PHE A 7 -61.75 48.86 -49.68
CA PHE A 7 -60.72 49.80 -49.23
C PHE A 7 -60.97 50.28 -47.79
N GLU A 8 -62.23 50.60 -47.46
CA GLU A 8 -62.64 51.03 -46.12
C GLU A 8 -62.48 49.94 -45.05
N ARG A 9 -62.72 48.66 -45.42
CA ARG A 9 -62.37 47.52 -44.54
C ARG A 9 -60.88 47.39 -44.28
N HIS A 10 -60.04 47.54 -45.31
CA HIS A 10 -58.58 47.45 -45.13
C HIS A 10 -58.05 48.61 -44.28
N LEU A 11 -58.59 49.82 -44.43
CA LEU A 11 -58.27 50.94 -43.55
C LEU A 11 -58.66 50.67 -42.10
N SER A 12 -59.87 50.14 -41.88
CA SER A 12 -60.33 49.76 -40.54
C SER A 12 -59.43 48.67 -39.91
N GLN A 13 -59.02 47.66 -40.69
CA GLN A 13 -58.10 46.62 -40.23
C GLN A 13 -56.70 47.16 -39.89
N ILE A 14 -56.19 48.10 -40.68
CA ILE A 14 -54.89 48.73 -40.43
C ILE A 14 -54.97 49.56 -39.14
N GLU A 15 -56.06 50.28 -38.93
CA GLU A 15 -56.27 51.07 -37.72
C GLU A 15 -56.43 50.18 -36.47
N GLU A 16 -57.19 49.09 -36.57
CA GLU A 16 -57.32 48.09 -35.51
C GLU A 16 -55.96 47.46 -35.16
N ALA A 17 -55.20 47.03 -36.17
CA ALA A 17 -53.87 46.47 -35.97
C ALA A 17 -52.86 47.50 -35.42
N ALA A 18 -52.94 48.76 -35.84
CA ALA A 18 -52.08 49.83 -35.34
C ALA A 18 -52.37 50.14 -33.87
N ASN A 19 -53.66 50.16 -33.49
CA ASN A 19 -54.07 50.32 -32.10
C ASN A 19 -53.61 49.13 -31.25
N ASP A 20 -53.77 47.90 -31.73
CA ASP A 20 -53.28 46.68 -31.06
C ASP A 20 -51.78 46.74 -30.83
N ILE A 21 -50.99 47.00 -31.87
CA ILE A 21 -49.52 47.09 -31.78
C ILE A 21 -49.09 48.21 -30.83
N SER A 22 -49.79 49.35 -30.83
CA SER A 22 -49.49 50.46 -29.93
C SER A 22 -49.84 50.15 -28.46
N SER A 23 -50.85 49.33 -28.23
CA SER A 23 -51.29 48.90 -26.89
C SER A 23 -50.37 47.85 -26.28
N MET A 24 -49.59 47.15 -27.11
CA MET A 24 -48.59 46.20 -26.63
C MET A 24 -47.49 46.95 -25.89
N HIS A 25 -47.44 46.77 -24.58
CA HIS A 25 -46.40 47.37 -23.76
C HIS A 25 -45.07 46.64 -23.97
N PHE A 26 -44.15 47.24 -24.73
CA PHE A 26 -42.78 46.75 -24.79
C PHE A 26 -42.01 47.36 -23.61
N SER A 27 -41.79 46.56 -22.57
CA SER A 27 -40.87 46.93 -21.50
C SER A 27 -39.49 47.16 -22.10
N LYS A 28 -38.89 48.34 -21.87
CA LYS A 28 -37.51 48.62 -22.27
C LYS A 28 -36.61 47.48 -21.75
N PRO A 29 -35.72 46.90 -22.56
CA PRO A 29 -34.83 45.85 -22.10
C PRO A 29 -34.12 46.29 -20.82
N GLY A 30 -34.23 45.48 -19.76
CA GLY A 30 -33.55 45.78 -18.52
C GLY A 30 -32.04 45.80 -18.76
N ILE A 31 -31.33 46.64 -18.00
CA ILE A 31 -29.86 46.80 -18.07
C ILE A 31 -29.08 45.48 -17.96
N PHE A 32 -29.71 44.40 -17.48
CA PHE A 32 -29.08 43.08 -17.31
C PHE A 32 -29.70 41.96 -18.17
N THR A 33 -30.79 42.22 -18.90
CA THR A 33 -31.51 41.16 -19.64
C THR A 33 -30.68 40.61 -20.81
N ASN A 34 -29.91 41.47 -21.48
CA ASN A 34 -28.98 41.05 -22.53
C ASN A 34 -27.73 40.33 -21.99
N SER A 35 -27.29 40.62 -20.76
CA SER A 35 -26.10 39.96 -20.20
C SER A 35 -26.42 38.54 -19.73
N GLN A 36 -27.60 38.30 -19.17
CA GLN A 36 -27.98 36.98 -18.66
C GLN A 36 -28.23 35.95 -19.77
N VAL A 37 -28.73 36.39 -20.93
CA VAL A 37 -29.07 35.50 -22.06
C VAL A 37 -27.88 35.29 -23.02
N SER A 38 -26.91 36.22 -23.07
CA SER A 38 -25.83 36.17 -24.07
C SER A 38 -24.51 35.56 -23.58
N ARG A 39 -24.04 35.84 -22.35
CA ARG A 39 -22.77 35.28 -21.83
C ARG A 39 -22.76 35.29 -20.29
N PRO A 40 -22.42 34.19 -19.60
CA PRO A 40 -21.95 34.36 -18.23
C PRO A 40 -20.73 35.29 -18.27
N PRO A 41 -20.62 36.29 -17.37
CA PRO A 41 -19.46 37.17 -17.34
C PRO A 41 -18.20 36.32 -17.19
N ILE A 42 -17.12 36.70 -17.88
CA ILE A 42 -15.81 36.02 -17.81
C ILE A 42 -15.36 35.83 -16.36
N THR A 43 -15.81 36.68 -15.44
CA THR A 43 -15.56 36.60 -13.99
C THR A 43 -16.24 35.40 -13.29
N SER A 44 -17.25 34.76 -13.87
CA SER A 44 -17.76 33.46 -13.40
C SER A 44 -16.90 32.30 -13.88
N LEU A 45 -16.17 32.47 -14.99
CA LEU A 45 -15.29 31.45 -15.57
C LEU A 45 -13.86 31.57 -15.02
N ILE A 46 -13.39 32.78 -14.79
CA ILE A 46 -12.15 33.11 -14.07
C ILE A 46 -12.52 33.25 -12.59
N ARG A 47 -12.72 32.10 -11.95
CA ARG A 47 -12.59 31.98 -10.49
C ARG A 47 -11.11 31.81 -10.17
N ASP A 48 -10.66 32.36 -9.04
CA ASP A 48 -9.38 31.93 -8.48
C ASP A 48 -9.39 30.41 -8.41
N THR A 49 -8.33 29.76 -8.89
CA THR A 49 -8.24 28.30 -8.84
C THR A 49 -8.42 27.87 -7.40
N SER A 50 -9.42 27.02 -7.17
CA SER A 50 -9.62 26.45 -5.84
C SER A 50 -8.34 25.73 -5.40
N PRO A 51 -8.06 25.59 -4.10
CA PRO A 51 -6.89 24.86 -3.62
C PRO A 51 -6.76 23.47 -4.26
N TYR A 52 -7.89 22.82 -4.51
CA TYR A 52 -8.01 21.56 -5.25
C TYR A 52 -7.55 21.66 -6.71
N GLU A 53 -7.93 22.72 -7.45
CA GLU A 53 -7.51 22.92 -8.85
C GLU A 53 -6.02 23.26 -8.94
N ARG A 54 -5.46 23.98 -7.97
CA ARG A 54 -4.03 24.32 -7.93
C ARG A 54 -3.13 23.09 -7.92
N VAL A 55 -3.57 21.98 -7.30
CA VAL A 55 -2.83 20.70 -7.30
C VAL A 55 -2.77 20.07 -8.69
N LEU A 56 -3.75 20.33 -9.55
CA LEU A 56 -3.81 19.81 -10.92
C LEU A 56 -2.97 20.65 -11.90
N PHE A 57 -2.73 21.92 -11.59
CA PHE A 57 -2.07 22.89 -12.46
C PHE A 57 -0.76 23.42 -11.84
N SER A 58 0.21 22.56 -11.51
CA SER A 58 1.60 22.99 -11.41
C SER A 58 2.20 23.03 -12.80
N SER A 59 2.55 24.21 -13.31
CA SER A 59 3.44 24.24 -14.46
C SER A 59 4.78 23.67 -14.04
N THR A 60 5.17 22.56 -14.66
CA THR A 60 6.58 22.15 -14.77
C THR A 60 7.29 23.14 -15.70
N SER A 61 7.19 24.44 -15.43
CA SER A 61 7.96 25.48 -16.12
C SER A 61 9.30 25.61 -15.41
N ASN A 62 10.00 24.48 -15.31
CA ASN A 62 11.44 24.46 -15.12
C ASN A 62 12.00 23.13 -15.61
N GLU A 63 11.77 22.81 -16.88
CA GLU A 63 12.60 21.82 -17.57
C GLU A 63 12.93 22.43 -18.94
N GLY A 64 14.17 22.90 -19.06
CA GLY A 64 14.75 23.20 -20.35
C GLY A 64 14.71 21.95 -21.22
N PHE A 65 14.39 22.15 -22.49
CA PHE A 65 14.61 21.25 -23.63
C PHE A 65 15.45 19.99 -23.33
N ALA A 66 14.77 18.86 -23.13
CA ALA A 66 15.34 17.54 -23.36
C ALA A 66 14.25 16.61 -23.91
N GLU A 67 14.36 16.29 -25.20
CA GLU A 67 13.53 15.29 -25.87
C GLU A 67 13.76 13.91 -25.25
N GLY A 68 12.67 13.25 -24.86
CA GLY A 68 12.65 11.84 -24.52
C GLY A 68 11.21 11.37 -24.30
N PRO A 69 10.81 10.17 -24.77
CA PRO A 69 9.46 9.68 -24.57
C PRO A 69 9.38 9.11 -23.15
N SER A 70 9.14 9.96 -22.17
CA SER A 70 8.81 9.53 -20.81
C SER A 70 7.61 10.30 -20.30
N ALA A 71 6.43 9.93 -20.80
CA ALA A 71 5.17 10.17 -20.12
C ALA A 71 5.13 9.30 -18.85
N ARG A 72 5.98 9.61 -17.86
CA ARG A 72 5.92 9.00 -16.53
C ARG A 72 5.32 10.02 -15.58
N SER A 73 4.01 9.86 -15.37
CA SER A 73 3.28 10.22 -14.16
C SER A 73 3.61 11.58 -13.55
N ALA A 74 3.10 12.66 -14.16
CA ALA A 74 2.89 13.90 -13.43
C ALA A 74 1.73 13.70 -12.43
N LYS A 75 2.06 13.13 -11.25
CA LYS A 75 1.40 13.20 -9.92
C LYS A 75 2.18 12.28 -8.97
N PRO A 76 2.47 12.63 -7.69
CA PRO A 76 1.95 13.74 -6.88
C PRO A 76 3.06 14.49 -6.09
N VAL A 77 3.83 15.37 -6.72
CA VAL A 77 4.82 16.20 -5.99
C VAL A 77 4.12 17.27 -5.12
N LEU A 78 2.99 17.81 -5.57
CA LEU A 78 2.24 18.82 -4.82
C LEU A 78 1.36 18.26 -3.70
N LEU A 79 0.83 17.03 -3.83
CA LEU A 79 0.14 16.39 -2.71
C LEU A 79 1.12 16.20 -1.54
N GLY A 80 2.37 15.85 -1.82
CA GLY A 80 3.43 15.81 -0.81
C GLY A 80 3.96 17.19 -0.37
N SER A 81 3.52 18.29 -0.98
CA SER A 81 3.83 19.64 -0.50
C SER A 81 2.71 20.23 0.35
N LEU A 82 1.45 19.86 0.09
CA LEU A 82 0.27 20.32 0.84
C LEU A 82 -0.01 19.43 2.05
N LEU A 83 0.18 18.13 1.89
CA LEU A 83 0.25 17.15 2.96
C LEU A 83 1.73 16.87 3.13
N ASP A 84 2.22 16.92 4.37
CA ASP A 84 3.61 16.63 4.72
C ASP A 84 4.16 15.48 3.87
N GLY A 85 5.08 15.76 2.95
CA GLY A 85 5.46 14.82 1.88
C GLY A 85 6.04 13.52 2.42
N ASN A 86 6.65 13.61 3.60
CA ASN A 86 7.12 12.46 4.36
C ASN A 86 5.97 11.53 4.74
N PHE A 87 4.82 12.08 5.14
CA PHE A 87 3.64 11.31 5.52
C PHE A 87 3.01 10.60 4.31
N VAL A 88 2.89 11.26 3.16
CA VAL A 88 2.35 10.64 1.94
C VAL A 88 3.25 9.48 1.49
N HIS A 89 4.57 9.65 1.54
CA HIS A 89 5.52 8.58 1.24
C HIS A 89 5.43 7.42 2.25
N GLN A 90 5.22 7.72 3.53
CA GLN A 90 5.06 6.72 4.59
C GLN A 90 3.78 5.90 4.38
N VAL A 91 2.63 6.54 4.15
CA VAL A 91 1.35 5.89 3.84
C VAL A 91 1.46 5.05 2.55
N GLN A 92 2.12 5.57 1.51
CA GLN A 92 2.32 4.77 0.28
C GLN A 92 3.23 3.56 0.52
N SER A 93 4.25 3.70 1.36
CA SER A 93 5.12 2.58 1.73
C SER A 93 4.32 1.51 2.48
N THR A 94 3.43 1.91 3.40
CA THR A 94 2.63 0.96 4.17
C THR A 94 1.57 0.27 3.34
N VAL A 95 0.98 0.95 2.36
CA VAL A 95 0.08 0.32 1.38
C VAL A 95 0.82 -0.69 0.50
N ARG A 96 2.07 -0.38 0.09
CA ARG A 96 2.90 -1.33 -0.68
C ARG A 96 3.33 -2.52 0.16
N THR A 97 3.72 -2.31 1.42
CA THR A 97 4.09 -3.41 2.31
C THR A 97 2.89 -4.23 2.75
N ALA A 98 1.71 -3.62 2.88
CA ALA A 98 0.46 -4.32 3.18
C ALA A 98 0.18 -5.43 2.15
N GLN A 99 0.39 -5.14 0.86
CA GLN A 99 0.20 -6.12 -0.21
C GLN A 99 1.22 -7.28 -0.15
N LEU A 100 2.40 -7.05 0.41
CA LEU A 100 3.51 -8.00 0.39
C LEU A 100 3.67 -8.79 1.69
N LYS A 101 3.33 -8.21 2.83
CA LYS A 101 3.74 -8.69 4.16
C LYS A 101 2.58 -8.86 5.14
N GLY A 102 1.37 -8.42 4.80
CA GLY A 102 0.18 -8.59 5.64
C GLY A 102 0.14 -7.71 6.90
N ASP A 103 1.26 -7.13 7.31
CA ASP A 103 1.33 -6.14 8.38
C ASP A 103 0.90 -4.76 7.84
N ILE A 104 -0.29 -4.32 8.25
CA ILE A 104 -0.91 -3.07 7.82
C ILE A 104 -1.08 -2.17 9.05
N ASP A 105 -0.47 -0.99 9.02
CA ASP A 105 -0.77 0.06 9.98
C ASP A 105 -2.08 0.76 9.58
N VAL A 106 -3.18 0.32 10.20
CA VAL A 106 -4.54 0.79 9.91
C VAL A 106 -4.74 2.24 10.34
N GLU A 107 -4.12 2.70 11.42
CA GLU A 107 -4.27 4.09 11.89
C GLU A 107 -3.62 5.08 10.95
N MET A 108 -2.42 4.77 10.45
CA MET A 108 -1.77 5.58 9.42
C MET A 108 -2.57 5.61 8.12
N LEU A 109 -3.22 4.50 7.75
CA LEU A 109 -4.09 4.46 6.57
C LEU A 109 -5.36 5.31 6.75
N LEU A 110 -6.01 5.22 7.90
CA LEU A 110 -7.20 6.02 8.22
C LEU A 110 -6.85 7.51 8.30
N ARG A 111 -5.68 7.86 8.86
CA ARG A 111 -5.15 9.23 8.87
C ARG A 111 -4.91 9.75 7.45
N GLY A 112 -4.30 8.93 6.58
CA GLY A 112 -4.13 9.26 5.16
C GLY A 112 -5.45 9.44 4.42
N ALA A 113 -6.45 8.62 4.74
CA ALA A 113 -7.80 8.74 4.18
C ALA A 113 -8.50 10.04 4.61
N GLU A 114 -8.34 10.48 5.86
CA GLU A 114 -8.86 11.77 6.35
C GLU A 114 -8.22 12.96 5.65
N ASP A 115 -6.89 12.94 5.51
CA ASP A 115 -6.20 14.03 4.84
C ASP A 115 -6.57 14.10 3.35
N LEU A 116 -6.82 12.95 2.71
CA LEU A 116 -7.38 12.90 1.37
C LEU A 116 -8.84 13.36 1.33
N ALA A 117 -9.68 13.02 2.31
CA ALA A 117 -11.07 13.46 2.40
C ALA A 117 -11.21 14.99 2.48
N ARG A 118 -10.26 15.67 3.14
CA ARG A 118 -10.21 17.14 3.20
C ARG A 118 -10.01 17.79 1.84
N ILE A 119 -9.25 17.15 0.96
CA ILE A 119 -8.90 17.67 -0.38
C ILE A 119 -9.94 17.23 -1.40
N TYR A 120 -10.49 16.04 -1.21
CA TYR A 120 -11.46 15.37 -2.07
C TYR A 120 -12.71 15.02 -1.25
N PRO A 121 -13.61 16.00 -0.98
CA PRO A 121 -14.80 15.75 -0.19
C PRO A 121 -15.74 14.81 -0.96
N ILE A 122 -15.93 13.61 -0.42
CA ILE A 122 -16.88 12.62 -0.91
C ILE A 122 -17.98 12.48 0.16
N PRO A 123 -19.26 12.69 -0.18
CA PRO A 123 -20.33 12.63 0.82
C PRO A 123 -20.39 11.24 1.48
N GLY A 124 -20.45 11.22 2.81
CA GLY A 124 -20.53 9.98 3.60
C GLY A 124 -19.19 9.27 3.85
N LEU A 125 -18.08 9.79 3.32
CA LEU A 125 -16.74 9.22 3.58
C LEU A 125 -16.33 9.35 5.05
N ASP A 126 -16.60 10.51 5.66
CA ASP A 126 -16.23 10.78 7.06
C ASP A 126 -16.90 9.78 8.02
N GLY A 127 -18.21 9.55 7.85
CA GLY A 127 -18.93 8.55 8.63
C GLY A 127 -18.41 7.12 8.41
N ARG A 128 -17.86 6.81 7.23
CA ARG A 128 -17.23 5.51 6.97
C ARG A 128 -15.87 5.38 7.65
N ILE A 129 -15.08 6.45 7.68
CA ILE A 129 -13.79 6.49 8.39
C ILE A 129 -14.02 6.31 9.89
N GLU A 130 -15.03 6.99 10.46
CA GLU A 130 -15.41 6.84 11.86
C GLU A 130 -15.85 5.41 12.20
N GLN A 131 -16.68 4.79 11.34
CA GLN A 131 -17.08 3.38 11.49
C GLN A 131 -15.87 2.43 11.48
N LEU A 132 -14.88 2.68 10.63
CA LEU A 132 -13.67 1.87 10.55
C LEU A 132 -12.80 2.03 11.80
N ARG A 133 -12.68 3.25 12.34
CA ARG A 133 -12.00 3.50 13.61
C ARG A 133 -12.65 2.76 14.76
N ALA A 134 -13.98 2.87 14.90
CA ALA A 134 -14.71 2.18 15.97
C ALA A 134 -14.47 0.66 15.91
N LYS A 135 -14.59 0.06 14.73
CA LYS A 135 -14.32 -1.36 14.52
C LYS A 135 -12.88 -1.75 14.85
N TYR A 136 -11.91 -0.91 14.51
CA TYR A 136 -10.50 -1.17 14.82
C TYR A 136 -10.24 -1.14 16.32
N GLN A 137 -10.81 -0.16 17.04
CA GLN A 137 -10.72 -0.07 18.49
C GLN A 137 -11.38 -1.27 19.19
N ASP A 138 -12.56 -1.70 18.73
CA ASP A 138 -13.21 -2.91 19.24
C ASP A 138 -12.32 -4.15 19.03
N LEU A 139 -11.72 -4.29 17.85
CA LEU A 139 -10.83 -5.40 17.54
C LEU A 139 -9.56 -5.38 18.40
N LEU A 140 -8.96 -4.20 18.62
CA LEU A 140 -7.82 -4.03 19.52
C LEU A 140 -8.16 -4.48 20.95
N SER A 141 -9.33 -4.09 21.47
CA SER A 141 -9.77 -4.52 22.79
C SER A 141 -9.94 -6.04 22.88
N SER A 142 -10.51 -6.66 21.84
CA SER A 142 -10.68 -8.12 21.76
C SER A 142 -9.34 -8.87 21.68
N VAL A 143 -8.40 -8.36 20.88
CA VAL A 143 -7.04 -8.90 20.77
C VAL A 143 -6.33 -8.83 22.12
N ALA A 144 -6.40 -7.69 22.83
CA ALA A 144 -5.77 -7.53 24.14
C ALA A 144 -6.29 -8.56 25.16
N LEU A 145 -7.61 -8.79 25.20
CA LEU A 145 -8.21 -9.82 26.07
C LEU A 145 -7.71 -11.23 25.71
N HIS A 146 -7.61 -11.53 24.42
CA HIS A 146 -7.12 -12.83 23.96
C HIS A 146 -5.62 -13.01 24.20
N GLU A 147 -4.82 -11.96 24.08
CA GLU A 147 -3.39 -12.00 24.41
C GLU A 147 -3.15 -12.28 25.89
N GLU A 148 -3.93 -11.68 26.78
CA GLU A 148 -3.88 -11.97 28.22
C GLU A 148 -4.23 -13.44 28.51
N LEU A 149 -5.30 -13.97 27.90
CA LEU A 149 -5.70 -15.36 28.04
C LEU A 149 -4.62 -16.32 27.53
N VAL A 150 -4.02 -16.02 26.37
CA VAL A 150 -2.93 -16.82 25.80
C VAL A 150 -1.69 -16.77 26.70
N ALA A 151 -1.37 -15.62 27.30
CA ALA A 151 -0.29 -15.50 28.26
C ALA A 151 -0.54 -16.36 29.50
N ALA A 152 -1.75 -16.31 30.08
CA ALA A 152 -2.13 -17.14 31.22
C ALA A 152 -2.01 -18.65 30.87
N GLN A 153 -2.54 -19.07 29.72
CA GLN A 153 -2.44 -20.45 29.25
C GLN A 153 -0.99 -20.90 29.05
N ARG A 154 -0.12 -20.03 28.49
CA ARG A 154 1.30 -20.32 28.31
C ARG A 154 2.01 -20.52 29.65
N THR A 155 1.75 -19.68 30.65
CA THR A 155 2.33 -19.85 31.99
C THR A 155 1.91 -21.16 32.63
N GLN A 156 0.64 -21.56 32.49
CA GLN A 156 0.15 -22.84 32.99
C GLN A 156 0.83 -24.02 32.29
N LEU A 157 1.00 -23.96 30.96
CA LEU A 157 1.70 -24.99 30.20
C LEU A 157 3.18 -25.07 30.58
N ASP A 158 3.85 -23.95 30.83
CA ASP A 158 5.25 -23.97 31.27
C ASP A 158 5.40 -24.63 32.64
N LEU A 159 4.44 -24.37 33.56
CA LEU A 159 4.38 -25.05 34.85
C LEU A 159 4.19 -26.57 34.68
N GLN A 160 3.25 -26.99 33.82
CA GLN A 160 3.00 -28.40 33.51
C GLN A 160 4.15 -29.07 32.74
N ARG A 161 4.86 -28.34 31.89
CA ARG A 161 6.06 -28.81 31.20
C ARG A 161 7.23 -29.01 32.16
N GLY A 162 7.28 -28.20 33.23
CA GLY A 162 8.19 -28.38 34.35
C GLY A 162 7.91 -29.65 35.15
N THR A 163 6.63 -29.97 35.41
CA THR A 163 6.23 -31.16 36.20
C THR A 163 6.30 -32.47 35.40
N THR A 164 5.90 -32.45 34.12
CA THR A 164 5.93 -33.65 33.24
C THR A 164 7.33 -34.16 32.93
N LYS A 165 8.39 -33.39 33.14
CA LYS A 165 9.78 -33.89 33.09
C LYS A 165 10.13 -34.83 34.26
N ASN A 166 9.40 -34.77 35.37
CA ASN A 166 9.67 -35.59 36.55
C ASN A 166 8.68 -36.75 36.79
N ASP A 167 7.52 -36.79 36.12
CA ASP A 167 6.48 -37.79 36.42
C ASP A 167 6.22 -38.86 35.33
N PHE A 168 7.05 -38.95 34.30
CA PHE A 168 7.08 -40.18 33.48
C PHE A 168 7.98 -41.24 34.15
N ILE A 169 7.54 -41.75 35.31
CA ILE A 169 7.80 -43.16 35.67
C ILE A 169 7.06 -43.99 34.61
N ARG A 170 7.72 -44.18 33.47
CA ARG A 170 7.34 -45.17 32.47
C ARG A 170 7.36 -46.52 33.18
N LYS A 171 6.18 -47.12 33.37
CA LYS A 171 6.11 -48.59 33.45
C LYS A 171 6.90 -49.13 32.25
N PRO A 172 7.82 -50.10 32.44
CA PRO A 172 8.58 -50.66 31.33
C PRO A 172 7.60 -51.37 30.40
N LYS A 173 7.15 -50.67 29.35
CA LYS A 173 6.64 -51.29 28.14
C LYS A 173 7.87 -51.66 27.31
N GLU A 174 7.93 -52.93 26.93
CA GLU A 174 8.98 -53.52 26.11
C GLU A 174 9.40 -52.59 24.95
N PRO A 175 10.70 -52.35 24.75
CA PRO A 175 11.17 -51.38 23.79
C PRO A 175 11.10 -51.93 22.36
N LYS A 176 10.29 -51.30 21.51
CA LYS A 176 10.57 -51.26 20.06
C LYS A 176 11.83 -50.41 19.82
N PRO A 177 12.75 -50.82 18.93
CA PRO A 177 14.05 -50.17 18.79
C PRO A 177 13.92 -48.79 18.12
N LYS A 178 14.04 -47.74 18.92
CA LYS A 178 14.52 -46.43 18.45
C LYS A 178 15.86 -46.19 19.10
N LYS A 179 16.91 -46.02 18.28
CA LYS A 179 18.29 -45.77 18.68
C LYS A 179 18.36 -44.45 19.47
N SER A 180 18.24 -44.51 20.78
CA SER A 180 18.74 -43.48 21.68
C SER A 180 20.04 -43.99 22.26
N HIS A 181 21.16 -43.40 21.84
CA HIS A 181 22.48 -43.65 22.39
C HIS A 181 22.46 -43.33 23.89
N THR A 182 22.31 -44.37 24.70
CA THR A 182 22.85 -44.40 26.06
C THR A 182 24.08 -45.27 25.99
N SER A 183 25.10 -44.85 25.24
CA SER A 183 26.41 -45.48 25.32
C SER A 183 26.90 -45.29 26.74
N THR A 184 27.18 -46.38 27.40
CA THR A 184 27.72 -46.38 28.75
C THR A 184 29.07 -45.66 28.70
N LYS A 185 29.49 -44.96 29.75
CA LYS A 185 30.80 -44.28 29.78
C LYS A 185 31.97 -45.20 29.38
N ALA A 186 31.85 -46.50 29.63
CA ALA A 186 32.80 -47.53 29.20
C ALA A 186 32.83 -47.75 27.68
N ASP A 187 31.67 -47.71 27.01
CA ASP A 187 31.58 -47.88 25.55
C ASP A 187 32.24 -46.71 24.81
N ILE A 188 32.11 -45.49 25.37
CA ILE A 188 32.75 -44.28 24.84
C ILE A 188 34.29 -44.39 24.92
N GLN A 189 34.81 -44.93 26.02
CA GLN A 189 36.26 -45.12 26.18
C GLN A 189 36.82 -46.17 25.22
N ALA A 190 36.08 -47.27 25.00
CA ALA A 190 36.48 -48.28 24.03
C ALA A 190 36.51 -47.69 22.60
N GLU A 191 35.49 -46.92 22.23
CA GLU A 191 35.41 -46.26 20.94
C GLU A 191 36.53 -45.23 20.75
N GLU A 192 36.87 -44.45 21.78
CA GLU A 192 37.98 -43.49 21.74
C GLU A 192 39.33 -44.18 21.50
N THR A 193 39.58 -45.34 22.14
CA THR A 193 40.82 -46.10 21.91
C THR A 193 40.88 -46.71 20.50
N ALA A 194 39.74 -47.14 19.96
CA ALA A 194 39.66 -47.64 18.60
C ALA A 194 39.92 -46.54 17.57
N ILE A 195 39.37 -45.34 17.78
CA ILE A 195 39.61 -44.17 16.92
C ILE A 195 41.10 -43.80 16.94
N ARG A 196 41.75 -43.80 18.12
CA ARG A 196 43.18 -43.48 18.23
C ARG A 196 44.08 -44.46 17.45
N GLN A 197 43.73 -45.75 17.43
CA GLN A 197 44.45 -46.74 16.63
C GLN A 197 44.24 -46.51 15.12
N LEU A 198 43.01 -46.18 14.72
CA LEU A 198 42.69 -45.87 13.32
C LEU A 198 43.41 -44.60 12.85
N GLU A 199 43.54 -43.58 13.69
CA GLU A 199 44.28 -42.36 13.38
C GLU A 199 45.79 -42.61 13.24
N ALA A 200 46.38 -43.47 14.08
CA ALA A 200 47.80 -43.85 13.95
C ALA A 200 48.07 -44.57 12.61
N ARG A 201 47.22 -45.54 12.26
CA ARG A 201 47.31 -46.26 10.99
C ARG A 201 47.06 -45.34 9.80
N LYS A 202 46.12 -44.41 9.92
CA LYS A 202 45.88 -43.37 8.91
C LYS A 202 47.12 -42.51 8.73
N PHE A 203 47.76 -42.06 9.80
CA PHE A 203 48.97 -41.25 9.74
C PHE A 203 50.14 -42.00 9.06
N GLU A 204 50.32 -43.28 9.39
CA GLU A 204 51.34 -44.13 8.75
C GLU A 204 51.10 -44.23 7.24
N MET A 205 49.88 -44.59 6.82
CA MET A 205 49.56 -44.68 5.39
C MET A 205 49.64 -43.31 4.69
N GLU A 206 49.23 -42.23 5.35
CA GLU A 206 49.38 -40.88 4.80
C GLU A 206 50.86 -40.48 4.64
N SER A 207 51.74 -40.93 5.55
CA SER A 207 53.18 -40.71 5.43
C SER A 207 53.80 -41.49 4.27
N GLU A 208 53.38 -42.74 4.07
CA GLU A 208 53.77 -43.57 2.92
C GLU A 208 53.29 -42.94 1.61
N ILE A 209 52.03 -42.48 1.56
CA ILE A 209 51.47 -41.79 0.40
C ILE A 209 52.26 -40.51 0.13
N ARG A 210 52.57 -39.70 1.16
CA ARG A 210 53.39 -38.49 0.99
C ARG A 210 54.81 -38.81 0.49
N GLU A 211 55.40 -39.92 0.91
CA GLU A 211 56.70 -40.34 0.41
C GLU A 211 56.61 -40.80 -1.05
N LEU A 212 55.58 -41.58 -1.40
CA LEU A 212 55.30 -42.00 -2.76
C LEU A 212 55.05 -40.79 -3.67
N ASP A 213 54.28 -39.80 -3.22
CA ASP A 213 54.07 -38.53 -3.93
C ASP A 213 55.38 -37.76 -4.10
N ARG A 214 56.24 -37.70 -3.07
CA ARG A 214 57.57 -37.07 -3.19
C ARG A 214 58.44 -37.78 -4.24
N ARG A 215 58.43 -39.12 -4.26
CA ARG A 215 59.15 -39.92 -5.25
C ARG A 215 58.58 -39.73 -6.66
N LEU A 216 57.25 -39.66 -6.78
CA LEU A 216 56.55 -39.49 -8.05
C LEU A 216 56.81 -38.10 -8.63
N THR A 217 56.62 -37.04 -7.84
CA THR A 217 56.90 -35.65 -8.22
C THR A 217 58.37 -35.42 -8.60
N GLY A 218 59.32 -36.03 -7.90
CA GLY A 218 60.74 -36.01 -8.28
C GLY A 218 61.02 -36.72 -9.62
N SER A 219 60.35 -37.84 -9.88
CA SER A 219 60.47 -38.59 -11.15
C SER A 219 59.77 -37.91 -12.33
N ILE A 220 58.74 -37.09 -12.09
CA ILE A 220 58.04 -36.34 -13.14
C ILE A 220 58.89 -35.12 -13.57
N SER A 221 59.62 -34.50 -12.64
CA SER A 221 60.51 -33.35 -12.93
C SER A 221 61.77 -33.71 -13.73
N SER A 222 62.21 -34.97 -13.75
CA SER A 222 63.45 -35.39 -14.45
C SER A 222 63.24 -35.85 -15.90
N LYS A 223 62.00 -35.79 -16.42
CA LYS A 223 61.65 -36.18 -17.80
C LYS A 223 61.36 -35.00 -18.74
N THR A 224 61.58 -33.78 -18.28
CA THR A 224 61.47 -32.55 -19.08
C THR A 224 62.83 -31.87 -19.19
N TYR A 225 63.75 -32.46 -19.97
CA TYR A 225 64.82 -31.81 -20.73
C TYR A 225 65.41 -32.82 -21.72
#